data_AF-X1S6J0-F1
#
_entry.id   AF-X1S6J0-F1
#
_cell.length_a   1.000
_cell.length_b   1.000
_cell.length_c   1.000
_cell.angle_alpha   90.00
_cell.angle_beta   90.00
_cell.angle_gamma   90.00
#
_symmetry.space_group_name_H-M   'P 1'
#
loop_
_entity.id
_entity.type
_entity.pdbx_description
1 polymer ?
#
loop_
_entity_poly.entity_id
_entity_poly.type
_entity_poly.pdbx_seq_one_letter_code
_entity_poly.pdbx_strand_id
1 'polypeptide(L)'
;MDLQHIHTLIKDLEIDDPAFESTEFIISEFLILTRDGLALGAYYPNKNSITIYQGADETVALHEMGHRHADFYYSDLSEGAAESFRKVYQGNHNPHHSSSLPFYALCATLGAVVGLGLGLR
;
A
#
# COMPACT_ATOMS: atom_id res chain seq x y z
N MET A 1 11.92 8.67 11.89
CA MET A 1 11.94 7.33 11.30
C MET A 1 13.31 7.06 10.72
N ASP A 2 13.81 5.85 10.90
CA ASP A 2 15.03 5.34 10.30
C ASP A 2 14.76 4.01 9.55
N LEU A 3 15.79 3.41 8.95
CA LEU A 3 15.63 2.15 8.21
C LEU A 3 15.23 0.98 9.12
N GLN A 4 15.71 0.96 10.36
CA GLN A 4 15.34 -0.09 11.30
C GLN A 4 13.85 0.00 11.63
N HIS A 5 13.31 1.20 11.78
CA HIS A 5 11.89 1.45 11.97
C HIS A 5 11.06 0.93 10.79
N ILE A 6 11.48 1.19 9.54
CA ILE A 6 10.78 0.67 8.35
C ILE A 6 10.79 -0.86 8.34
N HIS A 7 11.93 -1.50 8.61
CA HIS A 7 12.01 -2.95 8.66
C HIS A 7 11.14 -3.55 9.78
N THR A 8 11.08 -2.89 10.93
CA THR A 8 10.19 -3.27 12.03
C THR A 8 8.73 -3.12 11.62
N LEU A 9 8.35 -2.02 10.97
CA LEU A 9 6.99 -1.79 10.46
C LEU A 9 6.55 -2.89 9.49
N ILE A 10 7.40 -3.24 8.52
CA ILE A 10 7.15 -4.34 7.56
C ILE A 10 6.91 -5.66 8.30
N LYS A 11 7.75 -5.95 9.29
CA LYS A 11 7.66 -7.19 10.07
C LYS A 11 6.44 -7.24 10.97
N ASP A 12 6.16 -6.16 11.71
CA ASP A 12 5.05 -6.07 12.67
C ASP A 12 3.69 -6.10 11.98
N LEU A 13 3.63 -5.62 10.73
CA LEU A 13 2.45 -5.68 9.88
C LEU A 13 2.37 -6.94 9.02
N GLU A 14 3.32 -7.87 9.17
CA GLU A 14 3.41 -9.12 8.41
C GLU A 14 3.32 -8.89 6.89
N ILE A 15 3.97 -7.82 6.41
CA ILE A 15 4.00 -7.48 4.98
C ILE A 15 5.00 -8.41 4.29
N ASP A 16 4.48 -9.53 3.77
CA ASP A 16 5.20 -10.48 2.93
C ASP A 16 4.73 -10.36 1.47
N ASP A 17 5.22 -9.32 0.79
CA ASP A 17 4.81 -9.00 -0.59
C ASP A 17 6.03 -9.00 -1.54
N PRO A 18 6.02 -9.80 -2.62
CA PRO A 18 7.05 -9.81 -3.67
C PRO A 18 7.41 -8.42 -4.23
N ALA A 19 6.49 -7.46 -4.15
CA ALA A 19 6.77 -6.08 -4.55
C ALA A 19 7.94 -5.47 -3.75
N PHE A 20 8.25 -5.94 -2.54
CA PHE A 20 9.26 -5.31 -1.67
C PHE A 20 10.62 -6.02 -1.66
N GLU A 21 10.76 -7.24 -2.17
CA GLU A 21 11.99 -8.06 -2.05
C GLU A 21 13.27 -7.40 -2.60
N SER A 22 13.15 -6.53 -3.60
CA SER A 22 14.27 -5.81 -4.22
C SER A 22 14.11 -4.30 -4.19
N THR A 23 13.13 -3.81 -3.43
CA THR A 23 12.85 -2.37 -3.32
C THR A 23 13.83 -1.74 -2.35
N GLU A 24 14.57 -0.72 -2.80
CA GLU A 24 15.50 0.01 -1.95
C GLU A 24 14.75 1.02 -1.09
N PHE A 25 14.87 0.93 0.23
CA PHE A 25 14.38 1.94 1.15
C PHE A 25 15.50 2.91 1.52
N ILE A 26 15.22 4.20 1.39
CA ILE A 26 16.17 5.29 1.64
C ILE A 26 15.57 6.25 2.66
N ILE A 27 16.33 6.60 3.69
CA ILE A 27 15.94 7.65 4.63
C ILE A 27 16.64 8.95 4.25
N SER A 28 15.86 10.00 4.03
CA SER A 28 16.35 11.33 3.74
C SER A 28 16.34 12.21 4.99
N GLU A 29 17.43 12.93 5.24
CA GLU A 29 17.51 13.93 6.31
C GLU A 29 16.73 15.21 5.99
N PHE A 30 16.36 15.41 4.72
CA PHE A 30 15.66 16.58 4.20
C PHE A 30 14.34 16.21 3.52
N LEU A 31 13.43 17.18 3.43
CA LEU A 31 12.22 17.03 2.62
C LEU A 31 12.58 16.74 1.16
N ILE A 32 11.77 15.90 0.52
CA ILE A 32 12.02 15.41 -0.83
C ILE A 32 11.46 16.43 -1.81
N LEU A 33 12.30 16.94 -2.71
CA LEU A 33 11.85 17.84 -3.76
C LEU A 33 11.28 17.02 -4.94
N THR A 34 9.98 17.13 -5.16
CA THR A 34 9.27 16.56 -6.31
C THR A 34 8.92 17.63 -7.33
N ARG A 35 8.29 17.25 -8.44
CA ARG A 35 7.79 18.22 -9.43
C ARG A 35 6.68 19.12 -8.86
N ASP A 36 5.93 18.61 -7.89
CA ASP A 36 4.75 19.25 -7.33
C ASP A 36 5.04 20.00 -6.01
N GLY A 37 6.27 19.91 -5.50
CA GLY A 37 6.72 20.65 -4.32
C GLY A 37 7.58 19.81 -3.38
N LEU A 38 7.47 20.09 -2.09
CA LEU A 38 8.14 19.32 -1.05
C LEU A 38 7.24 18.18 -0.58
N ALA A 39 7.78 16.97 -0.53
CA ALA A 39 7.11 15.77 -0.09
C ALA A 39 7.82 15.12 1.12
N LEU A 40 7.05 14.37 1.90
CA LEU A 40 7.52 13.58 3.04
C LEU A 40 7.96 12.17 2.61
N GLY A 41 7.44 11.68 1.48
CA GLY A 41 7.77 10.40 0.88
C GLY A 41 7.77 10.51 -0.64
N ALA A 42 8.47 9.61 -1.31
CA ALA A 42 8.34 9.41 -2.75
C ALA A 42 8.79 8.01 -3.16
N TYR A 43 7.94 7.33 -3.92
CA TYR A 43 8.30 6.18 -4.73
C TYR A 43 8.88 6.61 -6.08
N TYR A 44 10.01 6.02 -6.47
CA TYR A 44 10.68 6.24 -7.76
C TYR A 44 10.67 4.94 -8.59
N PRO A 45 9.68 4.76 -9.49
CA PRO A 45 9.54 3.53 -10.29
C PRO A 45 10.81 3.14 -11.04
N ASN A 46 11.44 4.11 -11.70
CA ASN A 46 12.64 3.90 -12.52
C ASN A 46 13.88 3.45 -11.72
N LYS A 47 13.88 3.67 -10.40
CA LYS A 47 14.99 3.30 -9.50
C LYS A 47 14.62 2.12 -8.61
N ASN A 48 13.37 1.68 -8.65
CA ASN A 48 12.79 0.74 -7.70
C ASN A 48 13.11 1.10 -6.23
N SER A 49 12.93 2.37 -5.88
CA SER A 49 13.27 2.86 -4.55
C SER A 49 12.17 3.70 -3.92
N ILE A 50 12.04 3.59 -2.60
CA ILE A 50 11.16 4.39 -1.76
C ILE A 50 12.04 5.26 -0.88
N THR A 51 11.89 6.57 -1.00
CA THR A 51 12.59 7.53 -0.13
C THR A 51 11.60 8.12 0.86
N ILE A 52 11.94 8.09 2.14
CA ILE A 52 11.12 8.64 3.24
C ILE A 52 11.93 9.70 3.99
N TYR A 53 11.32 10.86 4.22
CA TYR A 53 11.90 11.87 5.08
C TYR A 53 11.93 11.37 6.54
N GLN A 54 13.06 11.55 7.22
CA GLN A 54 13.24 11.06 8.60
C GLN A 54 12.21 11.62 9.60
N GLY A 55 11.60 12.78 9.33
CA GLY A 55 10.54 13.35 10.17
C GLY A 55 9.13 12.89 9.82
N ALA A 56 8.96 12.04 8.80
CA ALA A 56 7.68 11.49 8.40
C ALA A 56 7.19 10.40 9.36
N ASP A 57 5.88 10.17 9.36
CA ASP A 57 5.23 9.10 10.10
C ASP A 57 5.11 7.80 9.27
N GLU A 58 4.69 6.72 9.92
CA GLU A 58 4.49 5.40 9.28
C GLU A 58 3.44 5.42 8.17
N THR A 59 2.48 6.34 8.23
CA THR A 59 1.42 6.44 7.22
C THR A 59 1.98 6.86 5.87
N VAL A 60 3.01 7.71 5.86
CA VAL A 60 3.76 8.08 4.66
C VAL A 60 4.52 6.87 4.11
N ALA A 61 5.22 6.11 4.97
CA ALA A 61 5.94 4.91 4.52
C ALA A 61 4.99 3.88 3.88
N LEU A 62 3.84 3.61 4.53
CA LEU A 62 2.81 2.72 3.99
C LEU A 62 2.18 3.24 2.70
N HIS A 63 2.03 4.56 2.56
CA HIS A 63 1.53 5.18 1.33
C HIS A 63 2.49 4.92 0.15
N GLU A 64 3.79 5.20 0.32
CA GLU A 64 4.78 4.95 -0.74
C GLU A 64 4.96 3.46 -1.06
N MET A 65 4.85 2.60 -0.05
CA MET A 65 4.79 1.15 -0.26
C MET A 65 3.56 0.75 -1.07
N GLY A 66 2.44 1.43 -0.87
CA GLY A 66 1.23 1.26 -1.67
C GLY A 66 1.44 1.61 -3.15
N HIS A 67 2.17 2.69 -3.45
CA HIS A 67 2.56 2.99 -4.83
C HIS A 67 3.41 1.87 -5.44
N ARG A 68 4.41 1.38 -4.71
CA ARG A 68 5.27 0.28 -5.17
C ARG A 68 4.49 -1.01 -5.42
N HIS A 69 3.57 -1.35 -4.53
CA HIS A 69 2.68 -2.51 -4.67
C HIS A 69 1.81 -2.39 -5.93
N ALA A 70 1.12 -1.26 -6.07
CA ALA A 70 0.20 -1.04 -7.18
C ALA A 70 0.92 -1.00 -8.55
N ASP A 71 2.11 -0.41 -8.61
CA ASP A 71 2.94 -0.42 -9.81
C ASP A 71 3.37 -1.84 -10.21
N PHE A 72 3.75 -2.68 -9.22
CA PHE A 72 4.18 -4.06 -9.49
C PHE A 72 3.10 -4.91 -10.15
N TYR A 73 1.89 -4.91 -9.59
CA TYR A 73 0.83 -5.83 -10.00
C TYR A 73 -0.07 -5.26 -11.09
N TYR A 74 -0.21 -3.94 -11.15
CA TYR A 74 -1.24 -3.28 -11.95
C TYR A 74 -0.70 -2.14 -12.81
N SER A 75 0.59 -1.80 -12.71
CA SER A 75 1.19 -0.62 -13.35
C SER A 75 0.41 0.66 -13.04
N ASP A 76 -0.11 0.76 -11.80
CA ASP A 76 -0.93 1.85 -11.31
C ASP A 76 -0.14 2.69 -10.30
N LEU A 77 0.10 3.95 -10.64
CA LEU A 77 0.78 4.93 -9.78
C LEU A 77 -0.20 5.94 -9.16
N SER A 78 -1.49 5.64 -9.16
CA SER A 78 -2.50 6.54 -8.60
C SER A 78 -2.43 6.63 -7.08
N GLU A 79 -2.71 7.84 -6.58
CA GLU A 79 -2.91 8.12 -5.15
C GLU A 79 -3.97 7.21 -4.51
N GLY A 80 -5.01 6.85 -5.29
CA GLY A 80 -6.09 6.00 -4.82
C GLY A 80 -5.64 4.57 -4.49
N ALA A 81 -4.76 4.01 -5.32
CA ALA A 81 -4.20 2.68 -5.09
C ALA A 81 -3.27 2.67 -3.87
N ALA A 82 -2.39 3.66 -3.75
CA ALA A 82 -1.50 3.84 -2.59
C ALA A 82 -2.28 3.98 -1.28
N GLU A 83 -3.31 4.83 -1.29
CA GLU A 83 -4.18 5.06 -0.16
C GLU A 83 -4.99 3.82 0.25
N SER A 84 -5.38 2.98 -0.71
CA SER A 84 -6.09 1.74 -0.44
C SER A 84 -5.19 0.73 0.28
N PHE A 85 -3.95 0.56 -0.19
CA PHE A 85 -2.95 -0.27 0.47
C PHE A 85 -2.69 0.22 1.90
N ARG A 86 -2.42 1.52 2.09
CA ARG A 86 -2.19 2.12 3.40
C ARG A 86 -3.32 1.82 4.39
N LYS A 87 -4.58 1.99 3.94
CA LYS A 87 -5.77 1.74 4.77
C LYS A 87 -5.89 0.28 5.22
N VAL A 88 -5.54 -0.69 4.38
CA VAL A 88 -5.57 -2.11 4.74
C VAL A 88 -4.65 -2.36 5.92
N TYR A 89 -3.39 -1.93 5.82
CA TYR A 89 -2.39 -2.22 6.84
C TYR A 89 -2.56 -1.37 8.11
N GLN A 90 -2.99 -0.11 7.97
CA GLN A 90 -3.28 0.72 9.14
C GLN A 90 -4.59 0.32 9.84
N GLY A 91 -5.59 -0.18 9.11
CA GLY A 91 -6.82 -0.74 9.67
C GLY A 91 -6.58 -2.02 10.46
N ASN A 92 -5.69 -2.88 9.97
CA ASN A 92 -5.27 -4.12 10.65
C ASN A 92 -4.37 -3.86 11.87
N HIS A 93 -3.73 -2.70 11.96
CA HIS A 93 -2.86 -2.33 13.09
C HIS A 93 -3.57 -1.61 14.24
N ASN A 94 -4.90 -1.49 14.19
CA ASN A 94 -5.65 -0.92 15.30
C ASN A 94 -5.85 -2.00 16.38
N PRO A 95 -5.27 -1.91 17.59
CA PRO A 95 -5.39 -2.94 18.64
C PRO A 95 -6.85 -3.14 19.13
N HIS A 96 -7.78 -2.29 18.69
CA HIS A 96 -9.21 -2.40 18.93
C HIS A 96 -10.03 -2.96 17.76
N HIS A 97 -9.41 -3.33 16.63
CA HIS A 97 -10.12 -3.78 15.44
C HIS A 97 -9.61 -5.15 14.99
N SER A 98 -10.02 -6.20 15.72
CA SER A 98 -10.03 -7.55 15.15
C SER A 98 -11.22 -7.65 14.19
N SER A 99 -10.97 -7.54 12.90
CA SER A 99 -11.87 -8.11 11.90
C SER A 99 -11.06 -8.84 10.83
N SER A 100 -11.10 -10.16 10.95
CA SER A 100 -10.60 -11.14 10.00
C SER A 100 -11.25 -10.96 8.62
N LEU A 101 -10.45 -10.64 7.61
CA LEU A 101 -10.79 -10.97 6.21
C LEU A 101 -9.54 -11.47 5.47
N PRO A 102 -9.51 -12.74 5.02
CA PRO A 102 -8.44 -13.21 4.14
C PRO A 102 -8.57 -12.63 2.74
N PHE A 103 -7.40 -12.37 2.16
CA PHE A 103 -7.05 -11.68 0.90
C PHE A 103 -7.63 -12.30 -0.41
N TYR A 104 -8.66 -13.14 -0.37
CA TYR A 104 -9.14 -13.91 -1.53
C TYR A 104 -10.52 -13.52 -2.11
N ALA A 105 -11.17 -12.45 -1.63
CA ALA A 105 -12.57 -12.17 -1.98
C ALA A 105 -12.82 -10.99 -2.95
N LEU A 106 -11.88 -10.63 -3.83
CA LEU A 106 -12.12 -9.57 -4.83
C LEU A 106 -11.79 -9.93 -6.30
N CYS A 107 -11.73 -11.21 -6.65
CA CYS A 107 -11.54 -11.64 -8.05
C CYS A 107 -12.64 -12.57 -8.63
N ALA A 108 -13.79 -12.76 -7.97
CA ALA A 108 -14.83 -13.63 -8.52
C ALA A 108 -16.26 -13.18 -8.22
N THR A 109 -16.75 -12.12 -8.88
CA THR A 109 -18.18 -11.93 -9.16
C THR A 109 -18.40 -11.02 -10.39
N LEU A 110 -17.89 -11.46 -11.55
CA LEU A 110 -18.47 -11.10 -12.85
C LEU A 110 -18.92 -12.40 -13.52
N GLY A 111 -19.93 -13.04 -12.94
CA GLY A 111 -20.48 -14.29 -13.43
C GLY A 111 -21.73 -14.66 -12.66
N ALA A 112 -22.88 -14.43 -13.27
CA ALA A 112 -24.24 -14.78 -12.83
C ALA A 112 -24.84 -13.94 -11.69
N VAL A 113 -25.79 -13.05 -12.02
CA VAL A 113 -27.23 -13.21 -11.70
C VAL A 113 -28.02 -12.18 -12.55
N VAL A 114 -28.54 -12.62 -13.69
CA VAL A 114 -29.88 -12.20 -14.17
C VAL A 114 -30.64 -13.53 -14.14
N GLY A 115 -31.31 -13.88 -13.04
CA GLY A 115 -32.57 -13.27 -12.65
C GLY A 115 -33.70 -14.19 -13.11
N LEU A 116 -33.73 -15.41 -12.58
CA LEU A 116 -34.85 -16.33 -12.68
C LEU A 116 -35.86 -15.95 -11.59
N GLY A 117 -36.98 -15.33 -12.00
CA GLY A 117 -38.08 -14.95 -11.12
C GLY A 117 -39.41 -15.17 -11.84
N LEU A 118 -40.07 -16.25 -11.45
CA LEU A 118 -41.33 -16.81 -11.94
C LEU A 118 -42.52 -15.84 -11.96
N GLY A 119 -43.43 -16.07 -12.91
CA GLY A 119 -44.77 -15.46 -12.94
C GLY A 119 -45.76 -16.24 -13.82
N LEU A 120 -46.38 -17.26 -13.21
CA LEU A 120 -47.77 -17.72 -13.36
C LEU A 120 -48.34 -18.07 -14.76
N ARG A 121 -48.64 -19.36 -14.93
CA ARG A 121 -49.82 -19.86 -15.66
C ARG A 121 -50.77 -20.47 -14.66
#